data_AF-A0A7L1Q416-F1
#
_entry.id   AF-A0A7L1Q416-F1
#
_cell.length_a   1.000
_cell.length_b   1.000
_cell.length_c   1.000
_cell.angle_alpha   90.00
_cell.angle_beta   90.00
_cell.angle_gamma   90.00
#
_symmetry.space_group_name_H-M   'P 1'
#
loop_
_entity.id
_entity.type
_entity.pdbx_description
1 polymer ?
#
loop_
_entity_poly.entity_id
_entity_poly.type
_entity_poly.pdbx_seq_one_letter_code
_entity_poly.pdbx_strand_id
1 'polypeptide(L)'
;VTLDADTAHPRLEISADGRRVNDTDAIRNMPSNDKRFDSHAFVLAKEGYTSGRHYWEVYIGRRRSWALGIALESVTRKVPLTLSPENGFWVIACVNGQEYWAYTDPWTFLSVNGNLEFIRILLDMLKKELIFYNGLTSEALYTFSIADGSSQEGKFIPIFSTGPATAEPDPEPLLIV
;
A
#
# COMPACT_ATOMS: atom_id res chain seq x y z
N VAL A 1 -7.81 -8.04 -7.05
CA VAL A 1 -6.54 -8.21 -6.31
C VAL A 1 -6.78 -9.08 -5.08
N THR A 2 -5.85 -9.99 -4.74
CA THR A 2 -5.90 -10.80 -3.51
C THR A 2 -4.54 -10.79 -2.81
N LEU A 3 -4.55 -10.76 -1.49
CA LEU A 3 -3.37 -10.65 -0.63
C LEU A 3 -2.59 -11.96 -0.51
N ASP A 4 -1.26 -11.84 -0.41
CA ASP A 4 -0.32 -12.94 -0.16
C ASP A 4 0.10 -12.99 1.32
N ALA A 5 -0.42 -13.99 2.04
CA ALA A 5 -0.16 -14.20 3.47
C ALA A 5 1.30 -14.55 3.80
N ASP A 6 2.08 -15.02 2.83
CA ASP A 6 3.51 -15.27 3.03
C ASP A 6 4.29 -13.97 3.17
N THR A 7 3.77 -12.87 2.60
CA THR A 7 4.40 -11.55 2.64
C THR A 7 3.98 -10.70 3.84
N ALA A 8 2.83 -11.01 4.42
CA ALA A 8 2.19 -10.18 5.43
C ALA A 8 3.00 -10.11 6.73
N HIS A 9 3.16 -8.91 7.27
CA HIS A 9 3.72 -8.73 8.60
C HIS A 9 2.97 -9.55 9.65
N PRO A 10 3.62 -10.15 10.68
CA PRO A 10 2.95 -11.06 11.62
C PRO A 10 1.83 -10.46 12.48
N ARG A 11 1.70 -9.13 12.52
CA ARG A 11 0.54 -8.44 13.13
C ARG A 11 -0.70 -8.47 12.25
N LEU A 12 -0.53 -8.65 10.95
CA LEU A 12 -1.62 -8.61 9.98
C LEU A 12 -2.30 -9.97 9.88
N GLU A 13 -3.62 -9.95 9.93
CA GLU A 13 -4.45 -11.11 9.63
C GLU A 13 -5.24 -10.87 8.35
N ILE A 14 -5.15 -11.83 7.43
CA ILE A 14 -5.84 -11.80 6.15
C ILE A 14 -7.06 -12.73 6.21
N SER A 15 -8.19 -12.29 5.66
CA SER A 15 -9.39 -13.13 5.52
C SER A 15 -9.18 -14.33 4.59
N ALA A 16 -10.04 -15.34 4.72
CA ALA A 16 -9.99 -16.55 3.91
C ALA A 16 -10.11 -16.27 2.38
N ASP A 17 -10.86 -15.23 1.99
CA ASP A 17 -10.99 -14.80 0.59
C ASP A 17 -9.80 -13.96 0.08
N GLY A 18 -8.85 -13.62 0.95
CA GLY A 18 -7.66 -12.85 0.61
C GLY A 18 -7.93 -11.37 0.31
N ARG A 19 -9.09 -10.81 0.68
CA ARG A 19 -9.47 -9.43 0.35
C ARG A 19 -9.51 -8.47 1.53
N ARG A 20 -9.49 -8.98 2.75
CA ARG A 20 -9.51 -8.17 3.98
C ARG A 20 -8.20 -8.32 4.71
N VAL A 21 -7.70 -7.22 5.28
CA VAL A 21 -6.60 -7.24 6.24
C VAL A 21 -6.96 -6.46 7.50
N ASN A 22 -6.74 -7.11 8.65
CA ASN A 22 -6.89 -6.54 9.99
C ASN A 22 -5.51 -6.46 10.67
N ASP A 23 -5.29 -5.42 11.47
CA ASP A 23 -4.22 -5.42 12.46
C ASP A 23 -4.74 -6.12 13.73
N THR A 24 -4.01 -7.11 14.23
CA THR A 24 -4.38 -7.88 15.42
C THR A 24 -3.80 -7.31 16.71
N ASP A 25 -3.07 -6.19 16.63
CA ASP A 25 -2.37 -5.53 17.73
C ASP A 25 -1.24 -6.32 18.39
N ALA A 26 -1.11 -7.62 18.07
CA ALA A 26 -0.11 -8.51 18.60
C ALA A 26 0.74 -9.10 17.46
N ILE A 27 2.06 -9.15 17.67
CA ILE A 27 2.95 -9.90 16.77
C ILE A 27 2.69 -11.38 17.00
N ARG A 28 2.10 -12.05 16.02
CA ARG A 28 1.85 -13.49 16.08
C ARG A 28 3.14 -14.27 15.85
N ASN A 29 3.27 -15.42 16.49
CA ASN A 29 4.35 -16.35 16.18
C ASN A 29 4.08 -16.99 14.81
N MET A 30 4.88 -16.60 13.82
CA MET A 30 4.77 -17.07 12.44
C MET A 30 6.13 -17.63 12.00
N PRO A 31 6.16 -18.67 11.14
CA PRO A 31 7.41 -19.14 10.57
C PRO A 31 8.16 -18.00 9.87
N SER A 32 9.46 -17.91 10.13
CA SER A 32 10.32 -16.99 9.41
C SER A 32 10.33 -17.36 7.94
N ASN A 33 10.18 -16.35 7.08
CA ASN A 33 10.40 -16.50 5.65
C ASN A 33 10.95 -15.17 5.09
N ASP A 34 11.67 -15.27 3.96
CA ASP A 34 12.34 -14.12 3.35
C ASP A 34 11.37 -13.18 2.63
N LYS A 35 10.18 -13.67 2.28
CA LYS A 35 9.13 -12.91 1.62
C LYS A 35 8.37 -11.96 2.56
N ARG A 36 8.45 -12.18 3.87
CA ARG A 36 7.66 -11.50 4.89
C ARG A 36 8.25 -10.14 5.27
N PHE A 37 7.39 -9.13 5.37
CA PHE A 37 7.75 -7.88 6.05
C PHE A 37 7.90 -8.10 7.56
N ASP A 38 8.98 -7.63 8.14
CA ASP A 38 9.30 -7.82 9.57
C ASP A 38 9.19 -6.55 10.43
N SER A 39 9.15 -5.38 9.80
CA SER A 39 9.27 -4.09 10.47
C SER A 39 8.03 -3.22 10.36
N HIS A 40 7.46 -3.15 9.17
CA HIS A 40 6.28 -2.35 8.88
C HIS A 40 5.11 -3.29 8.60
N ALA A 41 3.91 -2.88 9.01
CA ALA A 41 2.67 -3.64 8.83
C ALA A 41 2.20 -3.66 7.37
N PHE A 42 3.07 -4.12 6.46
CA PHE A 42 2.80 -4.27 5.03
C PHE A 42 2.42 -5.70 4.66
N VAL A 43 1.70 -5.80 3.54
CA VAL A 43 1.37 -7.03 2.82
C VAL A 43 1.34 -6.73 1.31
N LEU A 44 1.80 -7.68 0.50
CA LEU A 44 1.70 -7.61 -0.96
C LEU A 44 0.49 -8.40 -1.47
N ALA A 45 0.04 -8.07 -2.66
CA ALA A 45 -0.82 -8.93 -3.45
C ALA A 45 -0.07 -10.16 -4.00
N LYS A 46 -0.82 -11.22 -4.31
CA LYS A 46 -0.31 -12.41 -5.02
C LYS A 46 0.04 -12.11 -6.48
N GLU A 47 -0.78 -11.29 -7.12
CA GLU A 47 -0.62 -10.91 -8.51
C GLU A 47 0.25 -9.65 -8.61
N GLY A 48 1.11 -9.62 -9.62
CA GLY A 48 1.87 -8.44 -10.00
C GLY A 48 1.86 -8.27 -11.51
N TYR A 49 2.25 -7.08 -11.97
CA TYR A 49 2.00 -6.61 -13.31
C TYR A 49 3.28 -6.12 -13.99
N THR A 50 3.48 -6.54 -15.23
CA THR A 50 4.60 -6.09 -16.09
C THR A 50 4.12 -5.31 -17.32
N SER A 51 2.82 -5.40 -17.65
CA SER A 51 2.19 -4.78 -18.81
C SER A 51 0.70 -4.55 -18.56
N GLY A 52 0.04 -3.77 -19.43
CA GLY A 52 -1.40 -3.54 -19.37
C GLY A 52 -1.83 -2.40 -18.44
N ARG A 53 -3.14 -2.29 -18.24
CA ARG A 53 -3.77 -1.30 -17.37
C ARG A 53 -4.56 -2.03 -16.29
N HIS A 54 -4.24 -1.77 -15.03
CA HIS A 54 -4.78 -2.48 -13.88
C HIS A 54 -5.45 -1.52 -12.93
N TYR A 55 -6.53 -1.99 -12.32
CA TYR A 55 -7.37 -1.19 -11.46
C TYR A 55 -7.78 -2.00 -10.25
N TRP A 56 -7.71 -1.37 -9.08
CA TRP A 56 -8.29 -1.92 -7.87
C TRP A 56 -8.73 -0.82 -6.94
N GLU A 57 -9.61 -1.18 -6.04
CA GLU A 57 -10.17 -0.25 -5.08
C GLU A 57 -9.95 -0.76 -3.66
N VAL A 58 -9.78 0.19 -2.74
CA VAL A 58 -9.56 -0.11 -1.34
C VAL A 58 -10.51 0.73 -0.51
N TYR A 59 -11.41 0.05 0.20
CA TYR A 59 -12.17 0.66 1.27
C TYR A 59 -11.30 0.72 2.52
N ILE A 60 -11.07 1.94 2.98
CA ILE A 60 -10.31 2.27 4.19
C ILE A 60 -11.23 2.61 5.36
N GLY A 61 -12.49 2.94 5.06
CA GLY A 61 -13.50 3.29 6.05
C GLY A 61 -13.07 4.46 6.93
N ARG A 62 -13.09 4.26 8.25
CA ARG A 62 -12.73 5.28 9.25
C ARG A 62 -11.31 5.12 9.81
N ARG A 63 -10.48 4.32 9.13
CA ARG A 63 -9.11 4.04 9.55
C ARG A 63 -8.26 5.32 9.53
N ARG A 64 -7.57 5.61 10.64
CA ARG A 64 -6.73 6.82 10.78
C ARG A 64 -5.36 6.66 10.12
N SER A 65 -4.83 5.44 10.08
CA SER A 65 -3.51 5.20 9.50
C SER A 65 -3.54 4.07 8.48
N TRP A 66 -2.97 4.33 7.31
CA TRP A 66 -2.88 3.34 6.23
C TRP A 66 -1.84 3.76 5.21
N ALA A 67 -1.34 2.80 4.41
CA ALA A 67 -0.49 3.08 3.27
C ALA A 67 -0.85 2.14 2.10
N LEU A 68 -0.96 2.69 0.89
CA LEU A 68 -1.43 1.99 -0.31
C LEU A 68 -0.57 2.36 -1.52
N GLY A 69 -0.33 1.39 -2.41
CA GLY A 69 0.31 1.67 -3.69
C GLY A 69 0.82 0.43 -4.39
N ILE A 70 2.01 0.53 -4.99
CA ILE A 70 2.74 -0.61 -5.58
C ILE A 70 4.18 -0.64 -5.07
N ALA A 71 4.76 -1.83 -5.12
CA ALA A 71 6.19 -2.07 -4.91
C ALA A 71 6.76 -2.91 -6.06
N LEU A 72 8.06 -2.79 -6.35
CA LEU A 72 8.75 -3.75 -7.20
C LEU A 72 8.84 -5.12 -6.51
N GLU A 73 8.83 -6.21 -7.27
CA GLU A 73 8.99 -7.55 -6.71
C GLU A 73 10.30 -7.73 -5.92
N SER A 74 11.35 -7.03 -6.37
CA SER A 74 12.74 -7.08 -5.88
C SER A 74 13.00 -6.26 -4.62
N VAL A 75 12.02 -5.50 -4.11
CA VAL A 75 12.24 -4.65 -2.95
C VAL A 75 12.69 -5.44 -1.72
N THR A 76 13.58 -4.84 -0.93
CA THR A 76 13.94 -5.36 0.38
C THR A 76 12.71 -5.35 1.29
N ARG A 77 12.49 -6.45 2.02
CA ARG A 77 11.34 -6.62 2.92
C ARG A 77 11.74 -6.65 4.40
N LYS A 78 13.03 -6.47 4.66
CA LYS A 78 13.68 -6.45 5.97
C LYS A 78 14.18 -5.04 6.28
N VAL A 79 14.51 -4.77 7.53
CA VAL A 79 15.08 -3.48 7.95
C VAL A 79 16.49 -3.29 7.34
N PRO A 80 16.87 -2.06 6.93
CA PRO A 80 16.06 -0.84 6.88
C PRO A 80 15.11 -0.82 5.65
N LEU A 81 13.88 -0.36 5.88
CA LEU A 81 12.87 -0.15 4.84
C LEU A 81 12.62 1.35 4.69
N THR A 82 12.99 1.91 3.54
CA THR A 82 12.75 3.31 3.21
C THR A 82 11.81 3.38 2.01
N LEU A 83 10.65 4.00 2.18
CA LEU A 83 9.66 4.15 1.11
C LEU A 83 10.08 5.32 0.21
N SER A 84 10.44 5.01 -1.03
CA SER A 84 10.63 5.98 -2.12
C SER A 84 10.60 5.26 -3.47
N PRO A 85 10.34 5.98 -4.59
CA PRO A 85 10.44 5.41 -5.93
C PRO A 85 11.81 4.82 -6.23
N GLU A 86 12.90 5.44 -5.77
CA GLU A 86 14.27 4.94 -5.92
C GLU A 86 14.48 3.58 -5.25
N ASN A 87 13.80 3.33 -4.13
CA ASN A 87 13.81 2.06 -3.43
C ASN A 87 12.73 1.08 -3.94
N GLY A 88 12.04 1.42 -5.02
CA GLY A 88 11.03 0.57 -5.65
C GLY A 88 9.64 0.64 -5.01
N PHE A 89 9.30 1.73 -4.32
CA PHE A 89 7.98 1.94 -3.71
C PHE A 89 7.30 3.20 -4.26
N TRP A 90 6.05 3.05 -4.71
CA TRP A 90 5.19 4.18 -5.09
C TRP A 90 3.93 4.09 -4.25
N VAL A 91 3.94 4.80 -3.12
CA VAL A 91 2.97 4.63 -2.04
C VAL A 91 2.47 6.00 -1.59
N ILE A 92 1.17 6.10 -1.37
CA ILE A 92 0.58 7.18 -0.57
C ILE A 92 0.13 6.62 0.79
N ALA A 93 0.12 7.47 1.82
CA ALA A 93 -0.33 7.11 3.15
C ALA A 93 -1.14 8.21 3.81
N CYS A 94 -1.94 7.80 4.79
CA CYS A 94 -2.52 8.68 5.78
C CYS A 94 -1.93 8.37 7.16
N VAL A 95 -1.66 9.41 7.93
CA VAL A 95 -1.20 9.33 9.31
C VAL A 95 -2.18 10.11 10.19
N ASN A 96 -2.62 9.47 11.28
CA ASN A 96 -3.52 10.05 12.29
C ASN A 96 -4.85 10.62 11.74
N GLY A 97 -5.28 10.21 10.55
CA GLY A 97 -6.51 10.63 9.89
C GLY A 97 -6.49 12.06 9.34
N GLN A 98 -5.33 12.72 9.39
CA GLN A 98 -5.22 14.16 9.07
C GLN A 98 -4.14 14.47 8.05
N GLU A 99 -3.03 13.73 8.07
CA GLU A 99 -1.90 14.00 7.21
C GLU A 99 -1.83 12.98 6.08
N TYR A 100 -1.86 13.45 4.85
CA TYR A 100 -1.76 12.60 3.66
C TYR A 100 -0.46 12.89 2.95
N TRP A 101 0.27 11.83 2.61
CA TRP A 101 1.62 11.91 2.06
C TRP A 101 1.77 11.00 0.86
N ALA A 102 2.46 11.48 -0.17
CA ALA A 102 3.10 10.64 -1.17
C ALA A 102 4.57 10.47 -0.79
N TYR A 103 5.03 9.22 -0.67
CA TYR A 103 6.41 8.89 -0.34
C TYR A 103 7.34 9.07 -1.54
N THR A 104 7.45 10.30 -2.06
CA THR A 104 8.50 10.73 -2.98
C THR A 104 9.81 11.03 -2.23
N ASP A 105 10.87 11.43 -2.91
CA ASP A 105 12.06 11.98 -2.24
C ASP A 105 12.34 13.41 -2.73
N PRO A 106 12.10 14.45 -1.90
CA PRO A 106 11.54 14.41 -0.54
C PRO A 106 10.05 14.06 -0.53
N TRP A 107 9.48 13.71 0.63
CA TRP A 107 8.05 13.37 0.77
C TRP A 107 7.16 14.55 0.35
N THR A 108 6.09 14.26 -0.40
CA THR A 108 5.14 15.27 -0.88
C THR A 108 3.87 15.25 -0.04
N PHE A 109 3.51 16.39 0.55
CA PHE A 109 2.23 16.54 1.27
C PHE A 109 1.06 16.61 0.29
N LEU A 110 -0.03 15.91 0.59
CA LEU A 110 -1.25 15.86 -0.23
C LEU A 110 -2.36 16.66 0.45
N SER A 111 -2.85 17.70 -0.23
CA SER A 111 -3.99 18.49 0.24
C SER A 111 -5.29 17.76 -0.08
N VAL A 112 -5.81 17.00 0.89
CA VAL A 112 -7.05 16.22 0.73
C VAL A 112 -8.21 16.94 1.41
N ASN A 113 -9.29 17.15 0.66
CA ASN A 113 -10.52 17.75 1.19
C ASN A 113 -11.39 16.69 1.87
N GLY A 114 -11.49 16.76 3.20
CA GLY A 114 -12.29 15.84 4.00
C GLY A 114 -11.61 14.49 4.26
N ASN A 115 -12.41 13.51 4.69
CA ASN A 115 -11.91 12.17 5.01
C ASN A 115 -12.08 11.25 3.80
N LEU A 116 -11.02 10.52 3.45
CA LEU A 116 -11.10 9.45 2.47
C LEU A 116 -11.71 8.20 3.14
N GLU A 117 -12.77 7.65 2.57
CA GLU A 117 -13.30 6.33 2.96
C GLU A 117 -12.91 5.24 1.96
N PHE A 118 -12.53 5.67 0.75
CA PHE A 118 -12.28 4.79 -0.38
C PHE A 118 -11.24 5.39 -1.32
N ILE A 119 -10.31 4.56 -1.76
CA ILE A 119 -9.26 4.95 -2.70
C ILE A 119 -9.30 4.04 -3.90
N ARG A 120 -9.31 4.64 -5.09
CA ARG A 120 -9.19 3.94 -6.36
C ARG A 120 -7.76 4.10 -6.86
N ILE A 121 -7.18 2.99 -7.31
CA ILE A 121 -5.80 2.96 -7.76
C ILE A 121 -5.76 2.43 -9.17
N LEU A 122 -5.11 3.19 -10.04
CA LEU A 122 -4.92 2.87 -11.44
C LEU A 122 -3.43 2.77 -11.75
N LEU A 123 -3.00 1.61 -12.21
CA LEU A 123 -1.67 1.38 -12.76
C LEU A 123 -1.76 1.30 -14.28
N ASP A 124 -1.15 2.25 -14.98
CA ASP A 124 -1.02 2.24 -16.45
C ASP A 124 0.44 1.97 -16.83
N MET A 125 0.73 0.72 -17.21
CA MET A 125 2.08 0.31 -17.55
C MET A 125 2.58 0.85 -18.89
N LEU A 126 1.66 1.23 -19.79
CA LEU A 126 2.01 1.82 -21.07
C LEU A 126 2.46 3.27 -20.87
N LYS A 127 1.73 4.02 -20.04
CA LYS A 127 2.07 5.40 -19.67
C LYS A 127 3.11 5.53 -18.56
N LYS A 128 3.40 4.41 -17.87
CA LYS A 128 4.26 4.40 -16.68
C LYS A 128 3.74 5.32 -15.58
N GLU A 129 2.43 5.26 -15.34
CA GLU A 129 1.75 6.08 -14.34
C GLU A 129 1.06 5.22 -13.29
N LEU A 130 1.16 5.64 -12.03
CA LEU A 130 0.31 5.15 -10.94
C LEU A 130 -0.52 6.32 -10.42
N ILE A 131 -1.83 6.23 -10.54
CA ILE A 131 -2.75 7.30 -10.19
C ILE A 131 -3.66 6.86 -9.06
N PHE A 132 -3.77 7.71 -8.04
CA PHE A 132 -4.66 7.55 -6.90
C PHE A 132 -5.82 8.52 -7.04
N TYR A 133 -7.04 8.04 -6.84
CA TYR A 133 -8.24 8.87 -6.86
C TYR A 133 -9.01 8.72 -5.56
N ASN A 134 -9.69 9.80 -5.18
CA ASN A 134 -10.77 9.74 -4.21
C ASN A 134 -11.89 8.87 -4.81
N GLY A 135 -12.25 7.80 -4.09
CA GLY A 135 -13.26 6.85 -4.52
C GLY A 135 -14.65 7.41 -4.76
N LEU A 136 -15.02 8.43 -3.99
CA LEU A 136 -16.36 8.99 -3.98
C LEU A 136 -16.50 10.10 -5.02
N THR A 137 -15.52 10.99 -5.10
CA THR A 137 -15.56 12.16 -6.00
C THR A 137 -14.89 11.91 -7.35
N SER A 138 -14.11 10.84 -7.48
CA SER A 138 -13.25 10.56 -8.65
C SER A 138 -12.19 11.64 -8.94
N GLU A 139 -11.92 12.52 -7.97
CA GLU A 139 -10.82 13.50 -8.04
C GLU A 139 -9.47 12.79 -7.88
N ALA A 140 -8.49 13.18 -8.70
CA ALA A 140 -7.14 12.64 -8.57
C ALA A 140 -6.47 13.20 -7.31
N LEU A 141 -6.02 12.31 -6.43
CA LEU A 141 -5.28 12.64 -5.22
C LEU A 141 -3.80 12.85 -5.53
N TYR A 142 -3.22 11.95 -6.32
CA TYR A 142 -1.81 12.00 -6.68
C TYR A 142 -1.52 11.09 -7.88
N THR A 143 -0.52 11.48 -8.68
CA THR A 143 0.02 10.68 -9.78
C THR A 143 1.52 10.53 -9.61
N PHE A 144 2.01 9.30 -9.56
CA PHE A 144 3.43 9.01 -9.71
C PHE A 144 3.78 8.73 -11.17
N SER A 145 4.89 9.32 -11.62
CA SER A 145 5.66 8.84 -12.76
C SER A 145 6.55 7.67 -12.31
N ILE A 146 6.36 6.51 -12.93
CA ILE A 146 7.17 5.31 -12.67
C ILE A 146 8.49 5.38 -13.46
N ALA A 147 8.49 6.11 -14.58
CA ALA A 147 9.65 6.26 -15.46
C ALA A 147 10.85 6.93 -14.77
N ASP A 148 10.61 7.89 -13.87
CA ASP A 148 11.67 8.67 -13.22
C ASP A 148 12.36 7.93 -12.05
N GLY A 149 11.79 6.81 -11.60
CA GLY A 149 12.38 5.94 -10.57
C GLY A 149 12.95 4.62 -11.10
N SER A 150 12.70 4.27 -12.38
CA SER A 150 12.97 2.93 -12.91
C SER A 150 13.99 2.93 -14.04
N SER A 151 15.28 2.89 -13.70
CA SER A 151 16.24 2.11 -14.48
C SER A 151 16.07 0.60 -14.26
N GLN A 152 15.14 0.19 -13.38
CA GLN A 152 14.83 -1.21 -13.06
C GLN A 152 13.60 -1.71 -13.83
N GLU A 153 13.84 -2.66 -14.73
CA GLU A 153 12.79 -3.55 -15.25
C GLU A 153 12.29 -4.46 -14.12
N GLY A 154 10.97 -4.66 -14.01
CA GLY A 154 10.44 -5.53 -12.98
C GLY A 154 8.92 -5.65 -12.98
N LYS A 155 8.44 -6.58 -12.16
CA LYS A 155 7.02 -6.81 -11.89
C LYS A 155 6.59 -5.93 -10.72
N PHE A 156 5.57 -5.11 -10.93
CA PHE A 156 4.98 -4.23 -9.91
C PHE A 156 3.85 -4.96 -9.19
N ILE A 157 3.89 -4.96 -7.86
CA ILE A 157 2.96 -5.71 -7.03
C ILE A 157 2.21 -4.71 -6.14
N PRO A 158 0.85 -4.73 -6.12
CA PRO A 158 0.08 -3.93 -5.16
C PRO A 158 0.53 -4.19 -3.71
N ILE A 159 0.70 -3.11 -2.96
CA ILE A 159 1.12 -3.12 -1.55
C ILE A 159 0.08 -2.39 -0.70
N PHE A 160 -0.18 -2.95 0.48
CA PHE A 160 -1.17 -2.47 1.44
C PHE A 160 -0.58 -2.48 2.84
N SER A 161 -0.94 -1.50 3.66
CA SER A 161 -0.56 -1.45 5.08
C SER A 161 -1.62 -0.76 5.91
N THR A 162 -1.81 -1.31 7.10
CA THR A 162 -2.71 -0.81 8.14
C THR A 162 -2.10 0.35 8.94
N GLY A 163 -0.98 0.92 8.50
CA GLY A 163 -0.26 1.98 9.18
C GLY A 163 0.61 1.49 10.35
N PRO A 164 1.32 2.39 11.04
CA PRO A 164 2.04 2.05 12.26
C PRO A 164 1.09 1.65 13.39
N ALA A 165 1.61 0.91 14.36
CA ALA A 165 0.87 0.62 15.58
C ALA A 165 0.59 1.92 16.35
N THR A 166 -0.69 2.19 16.62
CA THR A 166 -1.14 3.36 17.39
C THR A 166 -1.58 2.94 18.79
N ALA A 167 -1.60 3.88 19.74
CA ALA A 167 -2.08 3.63 21.11
C ALA A 167 -3.56 3.22 21.15
N GLU A 168 -4.33 3.69 20.18
CA GLU A 168 -5.71 3.30 19.94
C GLU A 168 -5.79 2.58 18.60
N PRO A 169 -6.06 1.26 18.60
CA PRO A 169 -6.18 0.49 17.38
C PRO A 169 -7.29 1.03 16.48
N ASP A 170 -7.05 1.08 15.18
CA ASP A 170 -8.12 1.36 14.23
C ASP A 170 -9.03 0.11 14.12
N PRO A 171 -10.34 0.25 14.41
CA PRO A 171 -11.24 -0.90 14.52
C PRO A 171 -11.63 -1.49 13.16
N GLU A 172 -11.33 -0.78 12.05
CA GLU A 172 -11.80 -1.15 10.72
C GLU A 172 -10.71 -1.81 9.86
N PRO A 173 -11.05 -2.91 9.16
CA PRO A 173 -10.17 -3.53 8.18
C PRO A 173 -9.85 -2.60 7.01
N LEU A 174 -8.73 -2.89 6.33
CA LEU A 174 -8.64 -2.55 4.91
C LEU A 174 -9.33 -3.64 4.08
N LEU A 175 -10.17 -3.23 3.13
CA LEU A 175 -10.91 -4.12 2.25
C LEU A 175 -10.60 -3.81 0.79
N ILE A 176 -10.13 -4.82 0.06
CA ILE A 176 -9.96 -4.75 -1.39
C ILE A 176 -11.29 -5.14 -2.03
N VAL A 177 -11.86 -4.22 -2.81
CA VAL A 177 -13.17 -4.39 -3.47
C VAL A 177 -13.00 -4.94 -4.89
#